data_AF-A0A3C0TD08-F1
#
_entry.id   AF-A0A3C0TD08-F1
#
_cell.length_a   1.000
_cell.length_b   1.000
_cell.length_c   1.000
_cell.angle_alpha   90.00
_cell.angle_beta   90.00
_cell.angle_gamma   90.00
#
_symmetry.space_group_name_H-M   'P 1'
#
loop_
_entity.id
_entity.type
_entity.pdbx_description
1 polymer ?
#
loop_
_entity_poly.entity_id
_entity_poly.type
_entity_poly.pdbx_seq_one_letter_code
_entity_poly.pdbx_strand_id
1 'polypeptide(L)'
;YPFIDLPVGGSATGLRDNVAAMLAMIDDETKIIPGHGPMTTKTELQAYHDRIAATIDIVEKQKSAGKSLDDIQETGLPDEYSKFTGFMTIPTWIQQVFSSLND
;
A
#
# COMPACT_ATOMS: atom_id res chain seq x y z
N TYR A 1 1.50 2.35 7.52
CA TYR A 1 1.16 2.49 6.09
C TYR A 1 1.42 3.90 5.57
N PRO A 2 1.68 4.08 4.25
CA PRO A 2 1.91 5.38 3.62
C PRO A 2 0.61 6.19 3.47
N PHE A 3 0.69 7.51 3.51
CA PHE A 3 -0.45 8.39 3.22
C PHE A 3 -0.74 8.45 1.70
N ILE A 4 -2.02 8.56 1.33
CA ILE A 4 -2.46 8.76 -0.06
C ILE A 4 -3.31 10.04 -0.10
N ASP A 5 -2.94 10.98 -0.97
CA ASP A 5 -3.67 12.24 -1.12
C ASP A 5 -4.83 12.08 -2.14
N LEU A 6 -5.91 11.41 -1.71
CA LEU A 6 -7.08 11.15 -2.55
C LEU A 6 -7.70 12.44 -3.15
N PRO A 7 -7.87 13.55 -2.40
CA PRO A 7 -8.51 14.77 -2.93
C PRO A 7 -7.84 15.40 -4.16
N VAL A 8 -6.55 15.15 -4.38
CA VAL A 8 -5.79 15.72 -5.50
C VAL A 8 -5.44 14.67 -6.56
N GLY A 9 -6.07 13.51 -6.52
CA GLY A 9 -5.94 12.45 -7.54
C GLY A 9 -4.96 11.33 -7.19
N GLY A 10 -4.49 11.23 -5.94
CA GLY A 10 -3.77 10.06 -5.47
C GLY A 10 -4.68 8.83 -5.36
N SER A 11 -4.12 7.63 -5.51
CA SER A 11 -4.83 6.36 -5.29
C SER A 11 -3.89 5.27 -4.77
N ALA A 12 -4.44 4.23 -4.13
CA ALA A 12 -3.64 3.12 -3.64
C ALA A 12 -3.05 2.28 -4.79
N THR A 13 -3.83 2.09 -5.86
CA THR A 13 -3.39 1.46 -7.10
C THR A 13 -2.32 2.27 -7.79
N GLY A 14 -2.44 3.60 -7.85
CA GLY A 14 -1.42 4.49 -8.38
C GLY A 14 -0.10 4.40 -7.60
N LEU A 15 -0.17 4.33 -6.27
CA LEU A 15 1.02 4.07 -5.44
C LEU A 15 1.69 2.73 -5.81
N ARG A 16 0.91 1.64 -5.87
CA ARG A 16 1.41 0.30 -6.26
C ARG A 16 2.09 0.36 -7.63
N ASP A 17 1.40 0.92 -8.63
CA ASP A 17 1.83 0.92 -10.02
C ASP A 17 3.07 1.79 -10.24
N ASN A 18 3.16 2.92 -9.53
CA ASN A 18 4.35 3.78 -9.56
C ASN A 18 5.57 3.07 -8.96
N VAL A 19 5.40 2.32 -7.87
CA VAL A 19 6.50 1.55 -7.28
C VAL A 19 6.92 0.40 -8.21
N ALA A 20 5.97 -0.28 -8.85
CA ALA A 20 6.27 -1.28 -9.87
C ALA A 20 7.07 -0.67 -11.05
N ALA A 21 6.68 0.51 -11.52
CA ALA A 21 7.38 1.22 -12.59
C ALA A 21 8.82 1.57 -12.16
N MET A 22 9.03 2.04 -10.93
CA MET A 22 10.38 2.28 -10.39
C MET A 22 11.21 1.00 -10.36
N LEU A 23 10.65 -0.11 -9.87
CA LEU A 23 11.34 -1.41 -9.79
C LEU A 23 11.79 -1.93 -11.17
N ALA A 24 11.04 -1.58 -12.22
CA ALA A 24 11.39 -1.91 -13.61
C ALA A 24 12.52 -1.04 -14.19
N MET A 25 12.76 0.15 -13.64
CA MET A 25 13.79 1.09 -14.10
C MET A 25 15.14 0.92 -13.41
N ILE A 26 15.18 0.29 -12.24
CA ILE A 26 16.37 0.17 -11.40
C ILE A 26 16.94 -1.25 -11.39
N ASP A 27 18.19 -1.39 -10.95
CA ASP A 27 18.87 -2.67 -10.76
C ASP A 27 19.32 -2.86 -9.31
N ASP A 28 20.05 -3.96 -9.05
CA ASP A 28 20.52 -4.30 -7.71
C ASP A 28 21.70 -3.41 -7.23
N GLU A 29 22.35 -2.68 -8.13
CA GLU A 29 23.44 -1.75 -7.80
C GLU A 29 22.91 -0.35 -7.43
N THR A 30 21.69 -0.04 -7.88
CA THR A 30 21.02 1.24 -7.65
C THR A 30 20.86 1.54 -6.15
N LYS A 31 21.28 2.75 -5.74
CA LYS A 31 21.09 3.25 -4.38
C LYS A 31 19.79 4.04 -4.28
N ILE A 32 18.93 3.66 -3.33
CA ILE A 32 17.63 4.30 -3.13
C ILE A 32 17.68 5.12 -1.84
N ILE A 33 17.60 6.44 -1.98
CA ILE A 33 17.58 7.38 -0.85
C ILE A 33 16.13 7.88 -0.68
N PRO A 34 15.36 7.34 0.27
CA PRO A 34 13.97 7.75 0.45
C PRO A 34 13.88 9.13 1.11
N GLY A 35 12.73 9.80 0.97
CA GLY A 35 12.44 11.03 1.71
C GLY A 35 12.34 10.80 3.23
N HIS A 36 12.01 9.59 3.67
CA HIS A 36 11.93 9.19 5.07
C HIS A 36 12.59 7.84 5.30
N GLY A 37 13.27 7.70 6.45
CA GLY A 37 13.94 6.47 6.85
C GLY A 37 15.37 6.34 6.32
N PRO A 38 16.03 5.20 6.56
CA PRO A 38 17.38 4.94 6.08
C PRO A 38 17.41 4.69 4.56
N MET A 39 18.61 4.74 3.97
CA MET A 39 18.85 4.28 2.60
C MET A 39 18.40 2.82 2.44
N THR A 40 17.80 2.51 1.30
CA THR A 40 17.20 1.20 1.03
C THR A 40 17.71 0.60 -0.28
N THR A 41 17.34 -0.65 -0.55
CA THR A 41 17.75 -1.46 -1.70
C THR A 41 16.56 -1.80 -2.60
N LYS A 42 16.82 -2.23 -3.83
CA LYS A 42 15.79 -2.73 -4.75
C LYS A 42 14.95 -3.86 -4.12
N THR A 43 15.60 -4.79 -3.43
CA THR A 43 14.92 -5.91 -2.74
C THR A 43 13.95 -5.43 -1.67
N GLU A 44 14.32 -4.42 -0.88
CA GLU A 44 13.45 -3.85 0.14
C GLU A 44 12.30 -3.04 -0.48
N LEU A 45 12.55 -2.32 -1.59
CA LEU A 45 11.50 -1.66 -2.35
C LEU A 45 10.51 -2.66 -2.96
N GLN A 46 10.99 -3.82 -3.44
CA GLN A 46 10.14 -4.92 -3.91
C GLN A 46 9.26 -5.46 -2.78
N ALA A 47 9.84 -5.71 -1.60
CA ALA A 47 9.08 -6.16 -0.45
C ALA A 47 8.01 -5.13 0.00
N TYR A 48 8.32 -3.83 -0.14
CA TYR A 48 7.33 -2.76 0.07
C TYR A 48 6.20 -2.82 -0.97
N HIS A 49 6.54 -2.92 -2.26
CA HIS A 49 5.57 -3.07 -3.34
C HIS A 49 4.62 -4.25 -3.10
N ASP A 50 5.18 -5.43 -2.84
CA ASP A 50 4.41 -6.66 -2.71
C ASP A 50 3.42 -6.59 -1.54
N ARG A 51 3.83 -5.96 -0.44
CA ARG A 51 2.96 -5.70 0.69
C ARG A 51 1.83 -4.73 0.36
N ILE A 52 2.14 -3.63 -0.33
CA ILE A 52 1.10 -2.67 -0.76
C ILE A 52 0.11 -3.37 -1.71
N ALA A 53 0.61 -4.12 -2.69
CA ALA A 53 -0.22 -4.88 -3.63
C ALA A 53 -1.12 -5.91 -2.92
N ALA A 54 -0.56 -6.70 -2.01
CA ALA A 54 -1.31 -7.73 -1.29
C ALA A 54 -2.41 -7.13 -0.40
N THR A 55 -2.10 -6.04 0.32
CA THR A 55 -3.11 -5.41 1.19
C THR A 55 -4.19 -4.67 0.41
N ILE A 56 -3.88 -4.16 -0.79
CA ILE A 56 -4.89 -3.63 -1.72
C ILE A 56 -5.82 -4.75 -2.18
N ASP A 57 -5.26 -5.87 -2.67
CA ASP A 57 -6.01 -7.03 -3.16
C ASP A 57 -6.95 -7.61 -2.10
N ILE A 58 -6.51 -7.64 -0.83
CA ILE A 58 -7.38 -8.06 0.29
C ILE A 58 -8.59 -7.13 0.43
N VAL A 59 -8.38 -5.81 0.49
CA VAL A 59 -9.49 -4.84 0.64
C VAL A 59 -10.41 -4.87 -0.58
N GLU A 60 -9.84 -4.96 -1.78
CA GLU A 60 -10.59 -5.06 -3.04
C GLU A 60 -11.49 -6.29 -3.04
N LYS A 61 -10.97 -7.48 -2.73
CA LYS A 61 -11.76 -8.72 -2.64
C LYS A 61 -12.92 -8.61 -1.65
N GLN A 62 -12.69 -8.02 -0.47
CA GLN A 62 -13.75 -7.86 0.53
C GLN A 62 -14.81 -6.86 0.06
N LYS A 63 -14.39 -5.76 -0.56
CA LYS A 63 -15.29 -4.75 -1.14
C LYS A 63 -16.12 -5.32 -2.29
N SER A 64 -15.50 -6.06 -3.21
CA SER A 64 -16.18 -6.75 -4.31
C SER A 64 -17.15 -7.83 -3.82
N ALA A 65 -16.92 -8.40 -2.63
CA ALA A 65 -17.86 -9.29 -1.95
C ALA A 65 -19.02 -8.55 -1.26
N GLY A 66 -19.12 -7.21 -1.40
CA GLY A 66 -20.22 -6.40 -0.88
C GLY A 66 -20.09 -6.00 0.60
N LYS A 67 -18.92 -6.20 1.22
CA LYS A 67 -18.70 -5.79 2.62
C LYS A 67 -18.61 -4.28 2.77
N SER A 68 -19.10 -3.75 3.89
CA SER A 68 -18.96 -2.35 4.23
C SER A 68 -17.53 -2.00 4.66
N LEU A 69 -17.16 -0.71 4.65
CA LEU A 69 -15.87 -0.26 5.16
C LEU A 69 -15.66 -0.69 6.62
N ASP A 70 -16.69 -0.54 7.45
CA ASP A 70 -16.63 -0.86 8.88
C ASP A 70 -16.35 -2.35 9.08
N ASP A 71 -17.02 -3.24 8.35
CA ASP A 71 -16.78 -4.70 8.41
C ASP A 71 -15.34 -5.07 8.05
N ILE A 72 -14.77 -4.38 7.04
CA ILE A 72 -13.40 -4.63 6.58
C ILE A 72 -12.40 -4.11 7.62
N GLN A 73 -12.66 -2.96 8.23
CA GLN A 73 -11.82 -2.41 9.30
C GLN A 73 -11.84 -3.27 10.56
N GLU A 74 -12.99 -3.82 10.94
CA GLU A 74 -13.12 -4.76 12.06
C GLU A 74 -12.38 -6.08 11.78
N THR A 75 -12.46 -6.59 10.55
CA THR A 75 -11.69 -7.78 10.14
C THR A 75 -10.19 -7.50 10.14
N GLY A 76 -9.78 -6.29 9.74
CA GLY A 76 -8.39 -5.89 9.66
C GLY A 76 -7.62 -6.55 8.52
N LEU A 77 -6.30 -6.59 8.67
CA LEU A 77 -5.38 -7.27 7.75
C LEU A 77 -4.76 -8.49 8.45
N PRO A 78 -4.32 -9.52 7.71
CA PRO A 78 -3.56 -10.63 8.27
C PRO A 78 -2.37 -10.19 9.13
N ASP A 79 -2.09 -10.95 10.20
CA ASP A 79 -1.06 -10.61 11.21
C ASP A 79 0.33 -10.38 10.62
N GLU A 80 0.67 -11.00 9.49
CA GLU A 80 1.94 -10.77 8.79
C GLU A 80 2.13 -9.30 8.37
N TYR A 81 1.04 -8.55 8.20
CA TYR A 81 1.03 -7.14 7.85
C TYR A 81 0.94 -6.21 9.05
N SER A 82 0.84 -6.75 10.27
CA SER A 82 0.73 -5.97 11.53
C SER A 82 2.01 -5.21 11.89
N LYS A 83 3.18 -5.78 11.58
CA LYS A 83 4.49 -5.19 11.88
C LYS A 83 4.85 -4.02 10.95
N PHE A 84 4.08 -3.83 9.88
CA PHE A 84 4.32 -2.77 8.92
C PHE A 84 3.74 -1.44 9.43
N THR A 85 4.56 -0.72 10.19
CA THR A 85 4.21 0.59 10.73
C THR A 85 4.66 1.69 9.77
N GLY A 86 3.89 2.77 9.74
CA GLY A 86 4.20 3.97 8.97
C GLY A 86 3.34 5.11 9.50
N PHE A 87 3.08 6.12 8.68
CA PHE A 87 2.28 7.27 9.11
C PHE A 87 0.83 6.89 9.50
N MET A 88 0.19 5.99 8.73
CA MET A 88 -1.20 5.59 8.97
C MET A 88 -1.32 4.24 9.68
N THR A 89 -2.37 4.11 10.49
CA THR A 89 -2.83 2.86 11.10
C THR A 89 -3.43 1.92 10.06
N ILE A 90 -3.63 0.65 10.42
CA ILE A 90 -4.30 -0.34 9.54
C ILE A 90 -5.73 0.08 9.19
N PRO A 91 -6.60 0.48 10.14
CA PRO A 91 -7.95 0.92 9.80
C PRO A 91 -7.96 2.12 8.82
N THR A 92 -7.07 3.09 9.03
CA THR A 92 -6.95 4.24 8.12
C THR A 92 -6.44 3.82 6.74
N TRP A 93 -5.49 2.88 6.67
CA TRP A 93 -5.05 2.32 5.38
C TRP A 93 -6.19 1.63 4.63
N ILE A 94 -6.96 0.79 5.32
CA ILE A 94 -8.13 0.12 4.74
C ILE A 94 -9.13 1.15 4.18
N GLN A 95 -9.40 2.22 4.93
CA GLN A 95 -10.28 3.31 4.48
C GLN A 95 -9.76 3.98 3.21
N GLN A 96 -8.47 4.29 3.15
CA GLN A 96 -7.84 4.93 1.99
C GLN A 96 -7.93 4.04 0.75
N VAL A 97 -7.59 2.76 0.89
CA VAL A 97 -7.72 1.78 -0.21
C VAL A 97 -9.17 1.65 -0.65
N PHE A 98 -10.10 1.38 0.27
CA PHE A 98 -11.52 1.21 -0.02
C PHE A 98 -12.09 2.40 -0.79
N SER A 99 -11.74 3.62 -0.37
CA SER A 99 -12.17 4.87 -1.00
C SER A 99 -11.57 5.06 -2.39
N SER A 100 -10.32 4.61 -2.59
CA SER A 100 -9.62 4.72 -3.88
C SER A 100 -10.08 3.72 -4.95
N LEU A 101 -10.69 2.60 -4.57
CA LEU A 101 -11.15 1.55 -5.49
C LEU A 101 -12.53 1.86 -6.13
N ASN A 102 -12.89 3.14 -6.30
CA ASN A 102 -14.18 3.59 -6.83
C ASN A 102 -14.04 4.26 -8.20
N ASP A 103 -13.04 3.86 -8.98
CA ASP A 103 -12.87 4.33 -10.37
C ASP A 103 -14.04 3.85 -11.26
#